data_AF-A0A1T1P7Y8-F1
#
_entry.id   AF-A0A1T1P7Y8-F1
#
_cell.length_a   1.000
_cell.length_b   1.000
_cell.length_c   1.000
_cell.angle_alpha   90.00
_cell.angle_beta   90.00
_cell.angle_gamma   90.00
#
_symmetry.space_group_name_H-M   'P 1'
#
loop_
_entity.id
_entity.type
_entity.pdbx_description
1 polymer ?
#
loop_
_entity_poly.entity_id
_entity_poly.type
_entity_poly.pdbx_seq_one_letter_code
_entity_poly.pdbx_strand_id
1 'polypeptide(L)'
;MKPTILACLLTLSLAATGAAQAAQYMDAKTLRAAATGVRFKSGQDMFRMLPGTVVSEHTPPRNATSAQRSAAKAGITGAVSPGDKVAARIGPYAVVLDAPAGAARSLATDAERPIAAAVNERNGRVVLVNPQVKLTGTTPATAKSLAASSGGTIAYASTVDGSAVITYASVEQAQRALPGLQRSSGVAQAALVVMQAVMQPM
;
A
#
# COMPACT_ATOMS: atom_id res chain seq x y z
N MET A 1 58.00 1.59 -22.40
CA MET A 1 57.95 0.14 -22.70
C MET A 1 58.35 -0.64 -21.45
N LYS A 2 57.72 -1.81 -21.25
CA LYS A 2 57.80 -2.81 -20.14
C LYS A 2 56.83 -2.62 -18.95
N PRO A 3 55.84 -3.52 -18.78
CA PRO A 3 54.98 -3.59 -17.60
C PRO A 3 55.59 -4.53 -16.55
N THR A 4 55.36 -4.24 -15.26
CA THR A 4 55.67 -5.19 -14.18
C THR A 4 54.42 -5.41 -13.35
N ILE A 5 53.89 -6.62 -13.47
CA ILE A 5 52.80 -7.17 -12.68
C ILE A 5 53.37 -7.50 -11.30
N LEU A 6 52.74 -7.00 -10.23
CA LEU A 6 52.91 -7.60 -8.91
C LEU A 6 51.51 -7.74 -8.27
N ALA A 7 51.06 -8.99 -8.23
CA ALA A 7 49.89 -9.41 -7.50
C ALA A 7 50.20 -9.37 -5.99
N CYS A 8 49.34 -8.71 -5.21
CA CYS A 8 49.31 -8.88 -3.76
C CYS A 8 47.86 -9.17 -3.35
N LEU A 9 47.59 -10.45 -3.13
CA LEU A 9 46.44 -10.94 -2.37
C LEU A 9 46.54 -10.39 -0.95
N LEU A 10 45.52 -9.66 -0.49
CA LEU A 10 45.15 -9.65 0.93
C LEU A 10 43.69 -9.26 1.13
N THR A 11 43.01 -10.26 1.66
CA THR A 11 41.69 -10.39 2.26
C THR A 11 41.19 -9.24 3.15
N LEU A 12 39.88 -9.28 3.38
CA LEU A 12 39.03 -8.57 4.37
C LEU A 12 38.47 -7.21 3.97
N SER A 13 37.17 -7.21 3.64
CA SER A 13 36.21 -6.53 4.51
C SER A 13 34.76 -6.91 4.18
N LEU A 14 34.21 -7.66 5.13
CA LEU A 14 32.82 -7.76 5.58
C LEU A 14 31.78 -6.87 4.87
N ALA A 15 30.73 -7.56 4.42
CA ALA A 15 29.32 -7.22 4.60
C ALA A 15 28.95 -5.73 4.81
N ALA A 16 28.33 -5.16 3.79
CA ALA A 16 27.20 -4.27 3.99
C ALA A 16 26.13 -4.59 2.94
N THR A 17 25.43 -5.71 3.14
CA THR A 17 24.07 -5.86 2.62
C THR A 17 23.22 -4.75 3.25
N GLY A 18 23.21 -3.59 2.61
CA GLY A 18 22.30 -2.49 2.91
C GLY A 18 20.87 -2.90 2.54
N ALA A 19 20.30 -3.85 3.27
CA ALA A 19 18.87 -4.02 3.31
C ALA A 19 18.31 -2.77 4.00
N ALA A 20 17.93 -1.77 3.21
CA ALA A 20 17.12 -0.66 3.65
C ALA A 20 15.76 -1.22 4.08
N GLN A 21 15.71 -1.64 5.35
CA GLN A 21 14.51 -2.09 6.00
C GLN A 21 13.60 -0.87 6.11
N ALA A 22 12.41 -0.91 5.50
CA ALA A 22 11.31 -0.13 6.01
C ALA A 22 11.26 -0.47 7.51
N ALA A 23 11.54 0.49 8.39
CA ALA A 23 11.66 0.22 9.81
C ALA A 23 10.29 -0.23 10.33
N GLN A 24 10.07 -1.54 10.31
CA GLN A 24 8.99 -2.20 11.00
C GLN A 24 9.40 -2.22 12.46
N TYR A 25 8.76 -1.36 13.25
CA TYR A 25 9.06 -1.28 14.68
C TYR A 25 8.55 -2.52 15.43
N MET A 26 7.61 -3.25 14.82
CA MET A 26 7.08 -4.50 15.33
C MET A 26 7.56 -5.68 14.49
N ASP A 27 7.77 -6.81 15.15
CA ASP A 27 8.16 -8.03 14.46
C ASP A 27 7.04 -8.57 13.55
N ALA A 28 7.45 -9.31 12.52
CA ALA A 28 6.56 -9.82 11.50
C ALA A 28 5.50 -10.81 12.02
N LYS A 29 5.72 -11.48 13.17
CA LYS A 29 4.73 -12.39 13.77
C LYS A 29 3.65 -11.58 14.49
N THR A 30 4.04 -10.58 15.26
CA THR A 30 3.11 -9.67 15.94
C THR A 30 2.26 -8.88 14.94
N LEU A 31 2.85 -8.39 13.85
CA LEU A 31 2.11 -7.71 12.79
C LEU A 31 1.08 -8.60 12.11
N ARG A 32 1.43 -9.86 11.82
CA ARG A 32 0.48 -10.83 11.26
C ARG A 32 -0.66 -11.14 12.24
N ALA A 33 -0.36 -11.26 13.54
CA ALA A 33 -1.38 -11.48 14.56
C ALA A 33 -2.31 -10.27 14.73
N ALA A 34 -1.77 -9.05 14.60
CA ALA A 34 -2.54 -7.81 14.66
C ALA A 34 -3.44 -7.60 13.43
N ALA A 35 -3.09 -8.16 12.26
CA ALA A 35 -3.86 -8.01 11.04
C ALA A 35 -5.18 -8.81 11.07
N THR A 36 -6.20 -8.30 11.77
CA THR A 36 -7.50 -8.98 11.92
C THR A 36 -8.53 -8.59 10.86
N GLY A 37 -8.24 -7.62 9.98
CA GLY A 37 -9.17 -7.12 8.97
C GLY A 37 -9.37 -8.02 7.75
N VAL A 38 -10.10 -7.47 6.75
CA VAL A 38 -10.46 -8.18 5.51
C VAL A 38 -9.21 -8.62 4.74
N ARG A 39 -9.26 -9.83 4.19
CA ARG A 39 -8.22 -10.39 3.32
C ARG A 39 -8.47 -9.99 1.88
N PHE A 40 -7.41 -9.69 1.14
CA PHE A 40 -7.47 -9.42 -0.30
C PHE A 40 -6.21 -9.88 -1.00
N LYS A 41 -6.32 -10.10 -2.31
CA LYS A 41 -5.19 -10.47 -3.18
C LYS A 41 -4.73 -9.25 -3.97
N SER A 42 -3.41 -9.07 -4.09
CA SER A 42 -2.83 -8.10 -5.02
C SER A 42 -1.61 -8.73 -5.70
N GLY A 43 -1.64 -8.81 -7.03
CA GLY A 43 -0.68 -9.63 -7.77
C GLY A 43 -0.76 -11.11 -7.35
N GLN A 44 0.36 -11.67 -6.94
CA GLN A 44 0.45 -13.06 -6.44
C GLN A 44 0.33 -13.16 -4.92
N ASP A 45 0.40 -12.05 -4.20
CA ASP A 45 0.47 -12.03 -2.75
C ASP A 45 -0.92 -11.89 -2.12
N MET A 46 -1.08 -12.53 -0.96
CA MET A 46 -2.22 -12.36 -0.07
C MET A 46 -1.90 -11.35 1.01
N PHE A 47 -2.82 -10.41 1.20
CA PHE A 47 -2.70 -9.35 2.18
C PHE A 47 -3.89 -9.40 3.15
N ARG A 48 -3.65 -8.97 4.38
CA ARG A 48 -4.66 -8.85 5.41
C ARG A 48 -4.64 -7.43 5.96
N MET A 49 -5.78 -6.76 5.97
CA MET A 49 -5.86 -5.37 6.42
C MET A 49 -5.48 -5.28 7.91
N LEU A 50 -4.68 -4.28 8.28
CA LEU A 50 -4.46 -3.96 9.68
C LEU A 50 -5.63 -3.11 10.20
N PRO A 51 -6.21 -3.46 11.36
CA PRO A 51 -7.00 -2.52 12.14
C PRO A 51 -6.03 -1.47 12.70
N GLY A 52 -6.12 -0.26 12.18
CA GLY A 52 -5.21 0.81 12.51
C GLY A 52 -5.43 2.02 11.61
N THR A 53 -4.83 3.11 12.04
CA THR A 53 -4.90 4.40 11.36
C THR A 53 -3.58 4.67 10.65
N VAL A 54 -3.66 5.11 9.40
CA VAL A 54 -2.51 5.65 8.68
C VAL A 54 -2.50 7.15 8.91
N VAL A 55 -1.46 7.64 9.57
CA VAL A 55 -1.22 9.08 9.78
C VAL A 55 -0.09 9.53 8.88
N SER A 56 -0.22 10.72 8.31
CA SER A 56 0.86 11.39 7.61
C SER A 56 1.60 12.28 8.61
N GLU A 57 2.85 11.93 8.89
CA GLU A 57 3.69 12.66 9.85
C GLU A 57 4.31 13.94 9.26
N HIS A 58 4.22 14.11 7.94
CA HIS A 58 4.77 15.27 7.24
C HIS A 58 3.67 15.97 6.44
N THR A 59 3.67 17.31 6.48
CA THR A 59 2.88 18.11 5.53
C THR A 59 3.29 17.71 4.10
N PRO A 60 2.36 17.40 3.19
CA PRO A 60 2.71 17.03 1.82
C PRO A 60 3.57 18.13 1.19
N PRO A 61 4.67 17.79 0.49
CA PRO A 61 5.46 18.78 -0.24
C PRO A 61 4.58 19.46 -1.29
N ARG A 62 4.90 20.71 -1.68
CA ARG A 62 4.11 21.49 -2.68
C ARG A 62 3.87 20.74 -4.00
N ASN A 63 4.73 19.76 -4.33
CA ASN A 63 4.65 18.92 -5.53
C ASN A 63 4.01 17.53 -5.28
N ALA A 64 3.17 17.41 -4.25
CA ALA A 64 2.51 16.16 -3.89
C ALA A 64 1.72 15.53 -5.06
N THR A 65 1.87 14.21 -5.21
CA THR A 65 1.07 13.42 -6.16
C THR A 65 -0.44 13.53 -5.85
N SER A 66 -1.29 13.22 -6.82
CA SER A 66 -2.75 13.27 -6.66
C SER A 66 -3.22 12.45 -5.44
N ALA A 67 -2.58 11.31 -5.19
CA ALA A 67 -2.84 10.46 -4.02
C ALA A 67 -2.49 11.19 -2.70
N GLN A 68 -1.33 11.83 -2.61
CA GLN A 68 -0.92 12.60 -1.42
C GLN A 68 -1.82 13.82 -1.17
N ARG A 69 -2.29 14.50 -2.22
CA ARG A 69 -3.24 15.62 -2.09
C ARG A 69 -4.61 15.18 -1.61
N SER A 70 -5.13 14.07 -2.13
CA SER A 70 -6.40 13.50 -1.65
C SER A 70 -6.30 13.03 -0.20
N ALA A 71 -5.15 12.47 0.18
CA ALA A 71 -4.90 12.04 1.54
C ALA A 71 -4.84 13.25 2.50
N ALA A 72 -4.11 14.32 2.16
CA ALA A 72 -4.09 15.56 2.94
C ALA A 72 -5.48 16.21 3.09
N LYS A 73 -6.28 16.20 2.01
CA LYS A 73 -7.66 16.70 2.02
C LYS A 73 -8.59 15.86 2.90
N ALA A 74 -8.30 14.57 3.06
CA ALA A 74 -9.07 13.64 3.87
C ALA A 74 -8.63 13.58 5.35
N GLY A 75 -7.79 14.52 5.80
CA GLY A 75 -7.51 14.70 7.23
C GLY A 75 -6.59 13.67 7.86
N ILE A 76 -5.82 12.89 7.08
CA ILE A 76 -4.80 11.98 7.65
C ILE A 76 -3.57 12.72 8.20
N THR A 77 -3.58 14.04 8.33
CA THR A 77 -2.52 14.80 8.98
C THR A 77 -2.70 14.75 10.49
N GLY A 78 -1.82 14.04 11.19
CA GLY A 78 -1.85 13.90 12.64
C GLY A 78 -0.48 13.52 13.16
N ALA A 79 -0.13 13.98 14.37
CA ALA A 79 1.11 13.58 15.02
C ALA A 79 0.91 12.26 15.75
N VAL A 80 1.86 11.34 15.62
CA VAL A 80 1.94 10.15 16.48
C VAL A 80 2.18 10.60 17.91
N SER A 81 1.33 10.15 18.83
CA SER A 81 1.43 10.50 20.25
C SER A 81 2.48 9.64 20.97
N PRO A 82 3.17 10.17 22.00
CA PRO A 82 4.02 9.37 22.88
C PRO A 82 3.18 8.31 23.62
N GLY A 83 3.15 7.09 23.09
CA GLY A 83 2.32 5.99 23.59
C GLY A 83 1.62 5.18 22.49
N ASP A 84 1.59 5.70 21.27
CA ASP A 84 1.02 5.02 20.12
C ASP A 84 1.83 3.79 19.71
N LYS A 85 1.13 2.70 19.39
CA LYS A 85 1.74 1.47 18.88
C LYS A 85 1.98 1.61 17.38
N VAL A 86 3.12 2.18 17.00
CA VAL A 86 3.54 2.31 15.60
C VAL A 86 3.96 0.93 15.05
N ALA A 87 3.20 0.41 14.09
CA ALA A 87 3.49 -0.84 13.39
C ALA A 87 4.62 -0.68 12.36
N ALA A 88 4.60 0.41 11.60
CA ALA A 88 5.57 0.70 10.55
C ALA A 88 5.58 2.18 10.17
N ARG A 89 6.70 2.64 9.62
CA ARG A 89 6.79 3.92 8.89
C ARG A 89 7.11 3.65 7.42
N ILE A 90 6.31 4.20 6.52
CA ILE A 90 6.40 4.01 5.07
C ILE A 90 6.37 5.39 4.41
N GLY A 91 7.55 5.90 4.03
CA GLY A 91 7.69 7.26 3.52
C GLY A 91 7.17 8.29 4.54
N PRO A 92 6.29 9.23 4.16
CA PRO A 92 5.75 10.24 5.08
C PRO A 92 4.62 9.72 5.98
N TYR A 93 4.33 8.41 5.95
CA TYR A 93 3.21 7.82 6.67
C TYR A 93 3.68 6.94 7.82
N ALA A 94 3.02 7.05 8.97
CA ALA A 94 3.10 6.09 10.06
C ALA A 94 1.81 5.28 10.14
N VAL A 95 1.95 3.98 10.38
CA VAL A 95 0.84 3.06 10.63
C VAL A 95 0.75 2.86 12.12
N VAL A 96 -0.30 3.39 12.74
CA VAL A 96 -0.57 3.24 14.17
C VAL A 96 -1.63 2.16 14.35
N LEU A 97 -1.32 1.13 15.13
CA LEU A 97 -2.29 0.09 15.47
C LEU A 97 -3.29 0.61 16.49
N ASP A 98 -4.55 0.21 16.33
CA ASP A 98 -5.56 0.45 17.35
C ASP A 98 -5.20 -0.35 18.63
N ALA A 99 -5.45 0.21 19.80
CA ALA A 99 -5.11 -0.44 21.07
C ALA A 99 -5.84 -1.79 21.24
N PRO A 100 -5.15 -2.86 21.69
CA PRO A 100 -5.78 -4.16 21.87
C PRO A 100 -6.53 -4.19 23.21
N ALA A 101 -7.82 -3.82 23.23
CA ALA A 101 -8.72 -4.12 24.33
C ALA A 101 -10.18 -4.07 23.85
N GLY A 102 -10.89 -5.20 23.87
CA GLY A 102 -12.36 -5.24 23.93
C GLY A 102 -13.14 -4.57 22.78
N ALA A 103 -12.53 -4.32 21.61
CA ALA A 103 -13.19 -3.65 20.49
C ALA A 103 -14.17 -4.57 19.75
N ALA A 104 -15.26 -4.97 20.42
CA ALA A 104 -16.53 -5.33 19.80
C ALA A 104 -17.21 -4.13 19.09
N ARG A 105 -16.48 -3.05 18.84
CA ARG A 105 -16.88 -1.87 18.08
C ARG A 105 -15.72 -1.37 17.23
N SER A 106 -15.37 -2.13 16.20
CA SER A 106 -14.91 -1.60 14.90
C SER A 106 -15.08 -2.64 13.79
N LEU A 107 -16.11 -3.48 13.90
CA LEU A 107 -16.72 -4.14 12.74
C LEU A 107 -17.72 -3.21 12.02
N ALA A 108 -17.90 -1.97 12.49
CA ALA A 108 -18.91 -1.06 11.98
C ALA A 108 -18.64 0.40 12.40
N THR A 109 -17.50 0.98 12.03
CA THR A 109 -17.58 2.36 11.57
C THR A 109 -17.26 2.33 10.10
N ASP A 110 -18.19 2.85 9.32
CA ASP A 110 -18.08 3.27 7.92
C ASP A 110 -17.03 4.39 7.81
N ALA A 111 -15.90 4.25 8.50
CA ALA A 111 -14.78 5.17 8.46
C ALA A 111 -14.12 4.93 7.12
N GLU A 112 -14.60 5.67 6.13
CA GLU A 112 -14.05 5.70 4.78
C GLU A 112 -12.61 6.22 4.86
N ARG A 113 -11.66 5.30 4.77
CA ARG A 113 -10.24 5.59 4.88
C ARG A 113 -9.69 6.00 3.51
N PRO A 114 -9.03 7.17 3.41
CA PRO A 114 -8.40 7.59 2.17
C PRO A 114 -7.16 6.76 1.83
N ILE A 115 -6.49 6.20 2.84
CA ILE A 115 -5.37 5.25 2.74
C ILE A 115 -5.51 4.28 3.92
N ALA A 116 -5.28 2.99 3.68
CA ALA A 116 -5.25 1.97 4.73
C ALA A 116 -3.89 1.26 4.76
N ALA A 117 -3.65 0.46 5.80
CA ALA A 117 -2.47 -0.39 5.90
C ALA A 117 -2.85 -1.88 5.83
N ALA A 118 -2.03 -2.68 5.18
CA ALA A 118 -2.17 -4.14 5.14
C ALA A 118 -0.84 -4.84 5.44
N VAL A 119 -0.90 -6.08 5.90
CA VAL A 119 0.26 -6.97 6.04
C VAL A 119 0.25 -7.98 4.91
N ASN A 120 1.37 -8.14 4.22
CA ASN A 120 1.60 -9.28 3.35
C ASN A 120 1.75 -10.54 4.22
N GLU A 121 0.84 -11.50 4.06
CA GLU A 121 0.80 -12.68 4.94
C GLU A 121 2.03 -13.58 4.77
N ARG A 122 2.65 -13.59 3.58
CA ARG A 122 3.84 -14.39 3.29
C ARG A 122 5.05 -13.90 4.07
N ASN A 123 5.37 -12.61 4.01
CA ASN A 123 6.61 -12.06 4.59
C ASN A 123 6.40 -11.15 5.83
N GLY A 124 5.16 -10.84 6.19
CA GLY A 124 4.83 -9.98 7.33
C GLY A 124 5.16 -8.50 7.11
N ARG A 125 5.41 -8.09 5.86
CA ARG A 125 5.70 -6.69 5.52
C ARG A 125 4.42 -5.86 5.55
N VAL A 126 4.47 -4.71 6.22
CA VAL A 126 3.40 -3.70 6.18
C VAL A 126 3.49 -2.93 4.87
N VAL A 127 2.35 -2.70 4.26
CA VAL A 127 2.18 -1.96 3.00
C VAL A 127 1.02 -0.98 3.13
N LEU A 128 1.04 0.06 2.29
CA LEU A 128 -0.08 0.99 2.17
C LEU A 128 -1.04 0.51 1.07
N VAL A 129 -2.33 0.70 1.30
CA VAL A 129 -3.40 0.36 0.36
C VAL A 129 -4.08 1.65 -0.06
N ASN A 130 -4.07 1.91 -1.35
CA ASN A 130 -4.72 3.07 -1.94
C ASN A 130 -6.19 2.77 -2.26
N PRO A 131 -7.05 3.80 -2.37
CA PRO A 131 -8.45 3.64 -2.75
C PRO A 131 -8.55 3.45 -4.27
N GLN A 132 -7.79 2.48 -4.79
CA GLN A 132 -7.61 2.26 -6.21
C GLN A 132 -7.69 0.77 -6.53
N VAL A 133 -8.31 0.45 -7.65
CA VAL A 133 -8.38 -0.91 -8.21
C VAL A 133 -7.69 -0.90 -9.57
N LYS A 134 -6.70 -1.77 -9.73
CA LYS A 134 -6.09 -2.09 -11.02
C LYS A 134 -6.89 -3.19 -11.69
N LEU A 135 -7.28 -2.94 -12.93
CA LEU A 135 -7.86 -3.90 -13.86
C LEU A 135 -6.78 -4.35 -14.84
N THR A 136 -6.74 -5.64 -15.15
CA THR A 136 -5.91 -6.20 -16.23
C THR A 136 -6.75 -7.02 -17.20
N GLY A 137 -6.25 -7.17 -18.43
CA GLY A 137 -7.00 -7.81 -19.51
C GLY A 137 -8.28 -7.05 -19.84
N THR A 138 -8.23 -5.72 -19.81
CA THR A 138 -9.37 -4.84 -20.08
C THR A 138 -9.06 -3.83 -21.19
N THR A 139 -10.09 -3.15 -21.67
CA THR A 139 -9.98 -2.06 -22.65
C THR A 139 -10.32 -0.73 -22.00
N PRO A 140 -9.83 0.42 -22.52
CA PRO A 140 -10.23 1.72 -21.99
C PRO A 140 -11.73 1.98 -22.03
N ALA A 141 -12.45 1.45 -23.02
CA ALA A 141 -13.90 1.59 -23.12
C ALA A 141 -14.62 0.81 -22.00
N THR A 142 -14.24 -0.46 -21.81
CA THR A 142 -14.76 -1.32 -20.74
C THR A 142 -14.44 -0.71 -19.37
N ALA A 143 -13.19 -0.29 -19.15
CA ALA A 143 -12.76 0.32 -17.89
C ALA A 143 -13.55 1.59 -17.57
N LYS A 144 -13.77 2.48 -18.54
CA LYS A 144 -14.58 3.71 -18.35
C LYS A 144 -16.02 3.39 -17.94
N SER A 145 -16.64 2.42 -18.61
CA SER A 145 -18.00 1.97 -18.27
C SER A 145 -18.05 1.40 -16.85
N LEU A 146 -17.09 0.55 -16.50
CA LEU A 146 -16.99 -0.04 -15.16
C LEU A 146 -16.69 0.99 -14.07
N ALA A 147 -15.87 1.99 -14.34
CA ALA A 147 -15.64 3.10 -13.42
C ALA A 147 -16.95 3.84 -13.12
N ALA A 148 -17.69 4.22 -14.17
CA ALA A 148 -18.96 4.91 -14.02
C ALA A 148 -20.00 4.09 -13.25
N SER A 149 -20.14 2.79 -13.55
CA SER A 149 -21.13 1.93 -12.90
C SER A 149 -20.75 1.54 -11.46
N SER A 150 -19.46 1.50 -11.13
CA SER A 150 -18.98 1.18 -9.78
C SER A 150 -18.80 2.41 -8.88
N GLY A 151 -19.07 3.62 -9.38
CA GLY A 151 -18.90 4.86 -8.63
C GLY A 151 -17.45 5.34 -8.51
N GLY A 152 -16.56 4.86 -9.39
CA GLY A 152 -15.16 5.25 -9.45
C GLY A 152 -14.84 6.20 -10.61
N THR A 153 -13.61 6.72 -10.64
CA THR A 153 -13.09 7.56 -11.73
C THR A 153 -11.83 6.93 -12.33
N ILE A 154 -11.65 7.01 -13.65
CA ILE A 154 -10.45 6.50 -14.32
C ILE A 154 -9.25 7.40 -14.00
N ALA A 155 -8.22 6.82 -13.38
CA ALA A 155 -6.92 7.46 -13.21
C ALA A 155 -5.94 7.09 -14.34
N TYR A 156 -6.06 5.90 -14.89
CA TYR A 156 -5.25 5.42 -16.00
C TYR A 156 -6.02 4.36 -16.79
N ALA A 157 -5.85 4.34 -18.11
CA ALA A 157 -6.34 3.26 -18.96
C ALA A 157 -5.51 3.21 -20.25
N SER A 158 -5.05 2.03 -20.64
CA SER A 158 -4.20 1.85 -21.81
C SER A 158 -4.56 0.57 -22.55
N THR A 159 -4.57 0.67 -23.88
CA THR A 159 -4.73 -0.47 -24.79
C THR A 159 -3.42 -1.25 -24.98
N VAL A 160 -2.28 -0.65 -24.68
CA VAL A 160 -0.95 -1.23 -24.94
C VAL A 160 -0.65 -2.36 -23.96
N ASP A 161 -0.93 -2.14 -22.68
CA ASP A 161 -0.71 -3.09 -21.57
C ASP A 161 -2.03 -3.72 -21.08
N GLY A 162 -3.14 -3.45 -21.77
CA GLY A 162 -4.48 -3.96 -21.42
C GLY A 162 -4.87 -3.69 -19.98
N SER A 163 -4.40 -2.57 -19.41
CA SER A 163 -4.54 -2.27 -17.99
C SER A 163 -5.27 -0.94 -17.76
N ALA A 164 -6.02 -0.87 -16.68
CA ALA A 164 -6.64 0.35 -16.21
C ALA A 164 -6.56 0.47 -14.69
N VAL A 165 -6.64 1.69 -14.18
CA VAL A 165 -6.70 2.00 -12.76
C VAL A 165 -7.92 2.89 -12.50
N ILE A 166 -8.81 2.39 -11.66
CA ILE A 166 -9.99 3.12 -11.17
C ILE A 166 -9.67 3.64 -9.76
N THR A 167 -9.93 4.92 -9.52
CA THR A 167 -9.81 5.55 -8.20
C THR A 167 -11.20 5.74 -7.59
N TYR A 168 -11.30 5.49 -6.29
CA TYR A 168 -12.49 5.65 -5.46
C TYR A 168 -12.23 6.70 -4.38
N ALA A 169 -13.29 7.12 -3.68
CA ALA A 169 -13.14 8.09 -2.59
C ALA A 169 -12.42 7.48 -1.37
N SER A 170 -12.56 6.16 -1.15
CA SER A 170 -12.00 5.45 0.00
C SER A 170 -11.61 4.00 -0.32
N VAL A 171 -10.78 3.42 0.55
CA VAL A 171 -10.36 2.02 0.45
C VAL A 171 -11.56 1.09 0.59
N GLU A 172 -12.53 1.44 1.44
CA GLU A 172 -13.76 0.69 1.67
C GLU A 172 -14.66 0.71 0.42
N GLN A 173 -14.74 1.83 -0.30
CA GLN A 173 -15.44 1.86 -1.60
C GLN A 173 -14.73 1.01 -2.64
N ALA A 174 -13.41 1.10 -2.75
CA ALA A 174 -12.63 0.26 -3.65
C ALA A 174 -12.81 -1.24 -3.34
N GLN A 175 -12.85 -1.61 -2.05
CA GLN A 175 -13.10 -2.97 -1.59
C GLN A 175 -14.51 -3.45 -1.93
N ARG A 176 -15.54 -2.61 -1.76
CA ARG A 176 -16.92 -2.93 -2.13
C ARG A 176 -17.10 -3.13 -3.63
N ALA A 177 -16.40 -2.33 -4.45
CA ALA A 177 -16.46 -2.43 -5.91
C ALA A 177 -15.75 -3.70 -6.46
N LEU A 178 -14.71 -4.18 -5.75
CA LEU A 178 -13.82 -5.23 -6.24
C LEU A 178 -14.53 -6.52 -6.70
N PRO A 179 -15.50 -7.11 -5.97
CA PRO A 179 -16.16 -8.34 -6.39
C PRO A 179 -17.03 -8.16 -7.64
N GLY A 180 -17.57 -6.95 -7.87
CA GLY A 180 -18.33 -6.62 -9.08
C GLY A 180 -17.42 -6.49 -10.29
N LEU A 181 -16.30 -5.76 -10.13
CA LEU A 181 -15.29 -5.59 -11.17
C LEU A 181 -14.65 -6.93 -11.59
N GLN A 182 -14.34 -7.80 -10.62
CA GLN A 182 -13.72 -9.09 -10.90
C GLN A 182 -14.65 -10.05 -11.66
N ARG A 183 -15.97 -9.89 -11.55
CA ARG A 183 -16.97 -10.70 -12.27
C ARG A 183 -17.43 -10.07 -13.58
N SER A 184 -16.97 -8.85 -13.88
CA SER A 184 -17.40 -8.13 -15.07
C SER A 184 -16.79 -8.74 -16.34
N SER A 185 -17.57 -8.79 -17.42
CA SER A 185 -17.06 -9.20 -18.72
C SER A 185 -16.03 -8.18 -19.23
N GLY A 186 -14.94 -8.69 -19.81
CA GLY A 186 -13.83 -7.85 -20.28
C GLY A 186 -12.87 -7.36 -19.19
N VAL A 187 -12.81 -8.08 -18.05
CA VAL A 187 -11.77 -7.94 -17.03
C VAL A 187 -11.21 -9.33 -16.73
N ALA A 188 -9.91 -9.53 -16.92
CA ALA A 188 -9.26 -10.78 -16.53
C ALA A 188 -8.99 -10.80 -15.01
N GLN A 189 -8.51 -9.69 -14.46
CA GLN A 189 -8.23 -9.58 -13.04
C GLN A 189 -8.53 -8.16 -12.54
N ALA A 190 -9.09 -8.07 -11.33
CA ALA A 190 -9.22 -6.85 -10.57
C ALA A 190 -8.50 -7.02 -9.22
N ALA A 191 -7.69 -6.04 -8.83
CA ALA A 191 -6.96 -6.07 -7.57
C ALA A 191 -6.79 -4.68 -6.98
N LEU A 192 -6.81 -4.58 -5.64
CA LEU A 192 -6.46 -3.33 -4.95
C LEU A 192 -5.01 -2.96 -5.22
N VAL A 193 -4.77 -1.67 -5.41
CA VAL A 193 -3.43 -1.12 -5.59
C VAL A 193 -2.75 -1.00 -4.23
N VAL A 194 -1.64 -1.71 -4.11
CA VAL A 194 -0.78 -1.69 -2.93
C VAL A 194 0.45 -0.84 -3.23
N MET A 195 0.71 0.18 -2.42
CA MET A 195 1.98 0.89 -2.41
C MET A 195 2.95 0.14 -1.51
N GLN A 196 3.88 -0.56 -2.16
CA GLN A 196 5.09 -1.05 -1.49
C GLN A 196 6.03 0.14 -1.29
N ALA A 197 6.80 0.14 -0.20
CA ALA A 197 7.87 1.12 -0.02
C ALA A 197 8.83 1.05 -1.23
N VAL A 198 8.86 2.11 -2.03
CA VAL A 198 9.87 2.30 -3.07
C VAL A 198 11.05 3.01 -2.41
N MET A 199 12.23 2.39 -2.43
CA MET A 199 13.47 3.03 -1.99
C MET A 199 13.71 4.29 -2.84
N GLN A 200 13.75 5.46 -2.21
CA GLN A 200 14.49 6.57 -2.82
C GLN A 200 15.98 6.29 -2.58
N PRO A 201 16.82 6.30 -3.63
CA PRO A 201 18.26 6.28 -3.42
C PRO A 201 18.63 7.55 -2.67
N MET A 202 19.34 7.38 -1.54
CA MET A 202 20.05 8.47 -0.88
C MET A 202 21.43 8.57 -1.50
#